data_AF-A0AAN9I6Q1-F1
#
_entry.id   AF-A0AAN9I6Q1-F1
#
_cell.length_a   1.000
_cell.length_b   1.000
_cell.length_c   1.000
_cell.angle_alpha   90.00
_cell.angle_beta   90.00
_cell.angle_gamma   90.00
#
_symmetry.space_group_name_H-M   'P 1'
#
loop_
_entity.id
_entity.type
_entity.pdbx_description
1 polymer ?
#
loop_
_entity_poly.entity_id
_entity_poly.type
_entity_poly.pdbx_seq_one_letter_code
_entity_poly.pdbx_strand_id
1 'polypeptide(L)'
;MAEENRAGSSTPYVEVNCRSSGQIRRFAAGTDAGFAVSLINGKLKRTEPVALHIEAVKYGEEPIAFGPNSILVNLGSGWKLHTVISSGGGYGDVGEGS
;
A
#
# COMPACT_ATOMS: atom_id res chain seq x y z
N MET A 1 -20.77 20.74 -19.63
CA MET A 1 -21.63 19.55 -19.84
C MET A 1 -20.65 18.45 -20.26
N ALA A 2 -20.28 17.53 -19.36
CA ALA A 2 -20.95 16.24 -19.18
C ALA A 2 -20.77 15.40 -20.48
N GLU A 3 -20.17 14.22 -20.54
CA GLU A 3 -19.81 13.14 -19.62
C GLU A 3 -18.86 12.21 -20.40
N GLU A 4 -17.93 11.48 -19.76
CA GLU A 4 -17.71 10.07 -20.12
C GLU A 4 -17.05 9.27 -18.98
N ASN A 5 -17.90 8.69 -18.15
CA ASN A 5 -17.84 7.32 -17.67
C ASN A 5 -16.59 6.48 -18.05
N ARG A 6 -15.53 6.46 -17.21
CA ARG A 6 -14.61 5.31 -17.13
C ARG A 6 -14.94 4.45 -15.91
N ALA A 7 -16.16 3.94 -15.83
CA ALA A 7 -16.35 2.63 -15.25
C ALA A 7 -15.73 1.59 -16.21
N GLY A 8 -14.60 0.99 -15.83
CA GLY A 8 -14.25 -0.34 -16.37
C GLY A 8 -12.88 -0.55 -17.05
N SER A 9 -11.92 0.38 -17.06
CA SER A 9 -10.54 -0.04 -17.38
C SER A 9 -9.91 -0.64 -16.13
N SER A 10 -10.21 -1.90 -15.81
CA SER A 10 -9.44 -2.64 -14.81
C SER A 10 -7.99 -2.58 -15.26
N THR A 11 -7.18 -1.76 -14.60
CA THR A 11 -5.74 -1.76 -14.87
C THR A 11 -5.28 -3.19 -14.65
N PRO A 12 -4.55 -3.81 -15.61
CA PRO A 12 -4.13 -5.21 -15.48
C PRO A 12 -3.17 -5.42 -14.30
N TYR A 13 -2.75 -4.32 -13.68
CA TYR A 13 -1.92 -4.26 -12.50
C TYR A 13 -2.44 -3.27 -11.47
N VAL A 14 -1.96 -3.45 -10.25
CA VAL A 14 -2.09 -2.54 -9.11
C VAL A 14 -0.71 -2.03 -8.71
N GLU A 15 -0.63 -0.78 -8.29
CA GLU A 15 0.61 -0.13 -7.85
C GLU A 15 0.64 -0.05 -6.33
N VAL A 16 1.72 -0.54 -5.73
CA VAL A 16 1.97 -0.50 -4.29
C VAL A 16 3.23 0.33 -4.03
N ASN A 17 3.09 1.40 -3.28
CA ASN A 17 4.22 2.21 -2.83
C ASN A 17 4.93 1.52 -1.64
N CYS A 18 6.19 1.16 -1.80
CA CYS A 18 6.99 0.65 -0.70
C CYS A 18 7.50 1.82 0.15
N ARG A 19 6.90 2.04 1.32
CA ARG A 19 7.32 3.09 2.27
C ARG A 19 8.78 2.95 2.71
N SER A 20 9.30 1.72 2.78
CA SER A 20 10.69 1.48 3.20
C SER A 20 11.73 1.92 2.16
N SER A 21 11.46 1.72 0.87
CA SER A 21 12.45 1.98 -0.20
C SER A 21 12.08 3.19 -1.06
N GLY A 22 10.88 3.74 -0.88
CA GLY A 22 10.29 4.79 -1.73
C GLY A 22 9.90 4.32 -3.13
N GLN A 23 10.12 3.05 -3.48
CA GLN A 23 9.85 2.54 -4.82
C GLN A 23 8.39 2.11 -4.99
N ILE A 24 7.85 2.36 -6.18
CA ILE A 24 6.53 1.86 -6.59
C ILE A 24 6.72 0.50 -7.25
N ARG A 25 5.95 -0.49 -6.80
CA ARG A 25 5.95 -1.85 -7.33
C ARG A 25 4.60 -2.16 -7.99
N ARG A 26 4.64 -2.84 -9.13
CA ARG A 26 3.44 -3.24 -9.88
C ARG A 26 3.20 -4.74 -9.71
N PHE A 27 1.97 -5.10 -9.36
CA PHE A 27 1.51 -6.49 -9.23
C PHE A 27 0.33 -6.70 -10.15
N ALA A 28 0.12 -7.93 -10.65
CA ALA A 28 -1.09 -8.24 -11.40
C ALA A 28 -2.33 -8.01 -10.52
N ALA A 29 -3.42 -7.55 -11.11
CA ALA A 29 -4.69 -7.42 -10.37
C ALA A 29 -5.11 -8.80 -9.82
N GLY A 30 -5.55 -8.84 -8.55
CA GLY A 30 -5.91 -10.10 -7.89
C GLY A 30 -4.75 -10.85 -7.22
N THR A 31 -3.54 -10.29 -7.22
CA THR A 31 -2.40 -10.86 -6.47
C THR A 31 -2.67 -10.85 -4.96
N ASP A 32 -2.31 -11.92 -4.26
CA ASP A 32 -2.42 -11.98 -2.80
C ASP A 32 -1.50 -10.95 -2.13
N ALA A 33 -2.03 -10.23 -1.14
CA ALA A 33 -1.28 -9.21 -0.41
C ALA A 33 -0.06 -9.81 0.32
N GLY A 34 -0.18 -11.01 0.90
CA GLY A 34 0.94 -11.70 1.55
C GLY A 34 2.07 -12.06 0.58
N PHE A 35 1.72 -12.48 -0.65
CA PHE A 35 2.69 -12.71 -1.70
C PHE A 35 3.38 -11.41 -2.13
N ALA A 36 2.61 -10.33 -2.29
CA ALA A 36 3.16 -9.02 -2.64
C ALA A 36 4.12 -8.49 -1.56
N VAL A 37 3.77 -8.60 -0.28
CA VAL A 37 4.65 -8.23 0.85
C VAL A 37 5.93 -9.06 0.84
N SER A 38 5.84 -10.37 0.63
CA SER A 38 7.01 -11.26 0.57
C SER A 38 7.96 -10.86 -0.57
N LEU A 39 7.42 -10.55 -1.76
CA LEU A 39 8.21 -10.03 -2.87
C LEU A 39 8.79 -8.65 -2.60
N ILE A 40 8.06 -7.77 -1.89
CA ILE A 40 8.57 -6.46 -1.48
C ILE A 40 9.80 -6.63 -0.60
N ASN A 41 9.63 -7.35 0.51
CA ASN A 41 10.67 -7.62 1.50
C ASN A 41 11.88 -8.32 0.89
N GLY A 42 11.66 -9.26 -0.04
CA GLY A 42 12.75 -9.96 -0.74
C GLY A 42 13.64 -9.09 -1.62
N LYS A 43 13.20 -7.87 -2.03
CA LYS A 43 14.08 -6.91 -2.74
C LYS A 43 14.45 -5.67 -1.93
N LEU A 44 14.16 -5.66 -0.63
CA LEU A 44 14.69 -4.63 0.26
C LEU A 44 16.18 -4.85 0.49
N LYS A 45 16.92 -3.75 0.70
CA LYS A 45 18.30 -3.83 1.19
C LYS A 45 18.29 -4.32 2.64
N ARG A 46 19.38 -4.94 3.10
CA ARG A 46 19.48 -5.45 4.49
C ARG A 46 19.27 -4.38 5.57
N THR A 47 19.43 -3.10 5.23
CA THR A 47 19.28 -1.95 6.13
C THR A 47 17.88 -1.32 6.09
N GLU A 48 17.00 -1.79 5.21
CA GLU A 48 15.65 -1.25 5.02
C GLU A 48 14.64 -1.97 5.94
N PRO A 49 13.74 -1.25 6.64
CA PRO A 49 12.72 -1.88 7.49
C PRO A 49 11.75 -2.73 6.67
N VAL A 50 11.43 -3.92 7.20
CA VAL A 50 10.49 -4.83 6.54
C VAL A 50 9.06 -4.27 6.52
N ALA A 51 8.36 -4.53 5.42
CA ALA A 51 6.93 -4.30 5.32
C ALA A 51 6.16 -5.37 6.11
N LEU A 52 5.19 -4.94 6.91
CA LEU A 52 4.28 -5.78 7.70
C LEU A 52 3.08 -6.23 6.86
N HIS A 53 2.37 -5.25 6.29
CA HIS A 53 1.20 -5.47 5.44
C HIS A 53 1.04 -4.31 4.45
N ILE A 54 0.04 -4.42 3.59
CA ILE A 54 -0.33 -3.38 2.62
C ILE A 54 -1.64 -2.73 3.08
N GLU A 55 -1.73 -1.42 2.92
CA GLU A 55 -2.95 -0.65 3.18
C GLU A 55 -3.28 0.19 1.95
N ALA A 56 -4.57 0.44 1.73
CA ALA A 56 -5.01 1.50 0.85
C ALA A 56 -5.31 2.75 1.68
N VAL A 57 -4.77 3.89 1.27
CA VAL A 57 -5.01 5.19 1.91
C VAL A 57 -5.62 6.17 0.95
N LYS A 58 -6.48 7.01 1.50
CA LYS A 58 -7.08 8.16 0.84
C LYS A 58 -7.13 9.32 1.81
N TYR A 59 -6.92 10.53 1.30
CA TYR A 59 -6.87 11.72 2.15
C TYR A 59 -8.22 11.94 2.86
N GLY A 60 -8.17 12.10 4.19
CA GLY A 60 -9.35 12.31 5.03
C GLY A 60 -10.16 11.06 5.34
N GLU A 61 -9.71 9.87 4.93
CA GLU A 61 -10.37 8.59 5.21
C GLU A 61 -9.45 7.66 6.00
N GLU A 62 -10.08 6.73 6.73
CA GLU A 62 -9.35 5.69 7.47
C GLU A 62 -8.69 4.69 6.49
N PRO A 63 -7.43 4.29 6.72
CA PRO A 63 -6.76 3.30 5.89
C PRO A 63 -7.48 1.95 5.89
N ILE A 64 -7.49 1.28 4.74
CA ILE A 64 -8.04 -0.07 4.59
C ILE A 64 -6.88 -1.06 4.58
N ALA A 65 -6.79 -1.90 5.60
CA ALA A 65 -5.76 -2.93 5.71
C ALA A 65 -6.08 -4.20 4.91
N PHE A 66 -5.09 -4.68 4.17
CA PHE A 66 -5.15 -5.92 3.41
C PHE A 66 -4.54 -7.05 4.23
N GLY A 67 -5.37 -8.02 4.62
CA GLY A 67 -4.90 -9.25 5.25
C GLY A 67 -4.03 -10.10 4.32
N PRO A 68 -3.22 -11.03 4.84
CA PRO A 68 -2.24 -11.78 4.04
C PRO A 68 -2.86 -12.61 2.89
N ASN A 69 -4.10 -13.08 3.06
CA ASN A 69 -4.84 -13.86 2.06
C ASN A 69 -5.83 -13.01 1.25
N SER A 70 -5.80 -11.69 1.41
CA SER A 70 -6.66 -10.79 0.64
C SER A 70 -6.04 -10.46 -0.71
N ILE A 71 -6.88 -10.29 -1.72
CA ILE A 71 -6.45 -9.90 -3.06
C ILE A 71 -6.22 -8.38 -3.12
N LEU A 72 -5.13 -7.97 -3.77
CA LEU A 72 -4.88 -6.56 -4.04
C LEU A 72 -5.81 -6.07 -5.15
N VAL A 73 -6.53 -5.00 -4.84
CA VAL A 73 -7.49 -4.37 -5.74
C VAL A 73 -7.27 -2.87 -5.79
N ASN A 74 -7.54 -2.28 -6.96
CA ASN A 74 -7.59 -0.84 -7.10
C ASN A 74 -8.97 -0.35 -6.63
N LEU A 75 -9.02 0.37 -5.51
CA LEU A 75 -10.25 0.91 -4.93
C LEU A 75 -10.78 2.17 -5.64
N GLY A 76 -10.13 2.61 -6.72
CA GLY A 76 -10.58 3.73 -7.53
C GLY A 76 -10.03 5.09 -7.08
N SER A 77 -10.71 6.16 -7.47
CA SER A 77 -10.18 7.52 -7.40
C SER A 77 -9.79 7.96 -5.98
N GLY A 78 -8.52 8.29 -5.81
CA GLY A 78 -7.95 8.83 -4.58
C GLY A 78 -7.34 7.78 -3.64
N TRP A 79 -7.62 6.49 -3.84
CA TRP A 79 -7.00 5.41 -3.08
C TRP A 79 -5.61 5.09 -3.63
N LYS A 80 -4.63 4.94 -2.72
CA LYS A 80 -3.27 4.53 -3.05
C LYS A 80 -2.85 3.39 -2.14
N LEU A 81 -2.35 2.31 -2.71
CA LEU A 81 -1.79 1.21 -1.93
C LEU A 81 -0.37 1.56 -1.50
N HIS A 82 -0.04 1.31 -0.23
CA HIS A 82 1.32 1.37 0.26
C HIS A 82 1.59 0.32 1.32
N THR A 83 2.86 0.04 1.56
CA THR A 83 3.26 -0.84 2.66
C THR A 83 3.24 -0.09 3.99
N VAL A 84 2.83 -0.77 5.05
CA VAL A 84 3.15 -0.39 6.43
C VAL A 84 4.47 -1.03 6.80
N ILE A 85 5.38 -0.25 7.38
CA ILE A 85 6.68 -0.73 7.83
C ILE A 85 6.64 -1.02 9.33
N SER A 86 7.43 -2.01 9.75
CA SER A 86 7.66 -2.25 11.17
C SER A 86 8.58 -1.16 11.71
N SER A 87 8.04 0.01 12.04
CA SER A 87 8.72 0.90 12.97
C SER A 87 8.79 0.17 14.31
N GLY A 88 10.00 -0.08 14.82
CA GLY A 88 10.13 -0.53 16.20
C GLY A 88 9.53 0.54 17.10
N GLY A 89 8.32 0.31 17.61
CA GLY A 89 7.62 1.16 18.57
C GLY A 89 7.44 2.62 18.15
N GLY A 90 6.30 2.94 17.54
CA GLY A 90 5.93 4.32 17.27
C GLY A 90 4.43 4.49 17.13
N TYR A 91 3.66 4.03 18.13
CA TYR A 91 2.42 4.73 18.45
C TYR A 91 2.80 6.19 18.72
N GLY A 92 2.08 7.14 18.13
CA GLY A 92 2.34 8.56 18.31
C GLY A 92 2.38 8.91 19.80
N ASP A 93 3.54 9.34 20.27
CA ASP A 93 3.65 10.16 21.47
C ASP A 93 3.75 11.60 20.99
N VAL A 94 2.64 12.32 21.13
CA VAL A 94 2.65 13.78 21.11
C VAL A 94 3.14 14.20 22.50
N GLY A 95 4.37 14.68 22.56
CA GLY A 95 4.92 15.40 23.70
C GLY A 95 6.29 15.93 23.32
N GLU A 96 6.72 17.13 23.65
CA GLU A 96 6.14 18.34 24.23
C GLU A 96 7.21 19.40 23.89
N GLY A 97 6.81 20.67 23.77
CA GLY A 97 7.71 21.73 23.37
C GLY A 97 8.95 21.87 24.25
N SER A 98 10.01 22.42 23.66
CA SER A 98 11.02 23.23 24.35
C SER A 98 11.58 24.24 23.36
#